data_AF-A0A4Y2UE09-F1
#
_entry.id   AF-A0A4Y2UE09-F1
#
_cell.length_a   1.000
_cell.length_b   1.000
_cell.length_c   1.000
_cell.angle_alpha   90.00
_cell.angle_beta   90.00
_cell.angle_gamma   90.00
#
_symmetry.space_group_name_H-M   'P 1'
#
loop_
_entity.id
_entity.type
_entity.pdbx_description
1 polymer ?
#
loop_
_entity_poly.entity_id
_entity_poly.type
_entity_poly.pdbx_seq_one_letter_code
_entity_poly.pdbx_strand_id
1 'polypeptide(L)'
;MHNSECDIGTKNHSKEFPHLYLPYVHSMLLKEITTFITSADLPEGIVADKITVNPPSMHIVGLRIPIFDINTNNLFHSIYMEHNFVNDFSGKGLSSSILKTLPKFGLDAQYGREHLAGIAVDGQYIKLGVENHIKDELNFKKCSSILGHDALH
;
A
#
# COMPACT_ATOMS: atom_id res chain seq x y z
N MET A 1 45.05 27.90 -8.43
CA MET A 1 43.99 27.50 -7.49
C MET A 1 42.67 28.03 -8.01
N HIS A 2 41.81 27.16 -8.53
CA HIS A 2 40.37 27.42 -8.67
C HIS A 2 39.67 26.11 -8.34
N ASN A 3 39.24 25.98 -7.09
CA ASN A 3 38.29 24.96 -6.69
C ASN A 3 36.95 25.36 -7.32
N SER A 4 36.57 24.74 -8.44
CA SER A 4 35.15 24.70 -8.77
C SER A 4 34.55 23.61 -7.87
N GLU A 5 34.01 24.03 -6.73
CA GLU A 5 33.07 23.23 -5.97
C GLU A 5 31.92 22.89 -6.93
N CYS A 6 31.98 21.68 -7.49
CA CYS A 6 30.90 21.13 -8.27
C CYS A 6 29.80 20.79 -7.26
N ASP A 7 28.88 21.73 -7.09
CA ASP A 7 27.68 21.54 -6.30
C ASP A 7 26.96 20.27 -6.80
N ILE A 8 26.84 19.26 -5.94
CA ILE A 8 26.35 17.92 -6.28
C ILE A 8 24.93 18.00 -6.89
N GLY A 9 24.20 19.09 -6.62
CA GLY A 9 22.90 19.39 -7.22
C GLY A 9 22.91 19.65 -8.73
N THR A 10 23.95 20.25 -9.31
CA THR A 10 23.88 20.77 -10.70
C THR A 10 24.12 19.72 -11.79
N LYS A 11 24.66 18.53 -11.49
CA LYS A 11 24.95 17.49 -12.50
C LYS A 11 23.84 16.46 -12.74
N ASN A 12 22.85 16.38 -11.85
CA ASN A 12 21.81 15.34 -11.90
C ASN A 12 20.42 15.85 -12.28
N HIS A 13 20.26 17.13 -12.57
CA HIS A 13 19.05 17.61 -13.21
C HIS A 13 19.04 17.08 -14.66
N SER A 14 18.12 16.14 -14.93
CA SER A 14 17.73 15.66 -16.27
C SER A 14 18.45 14.43 -16.85
N LYS A 15 19.17 13.61 -16.08
CA LYS A 15 19.56 12.28 -16.56
C LYS A 15 18.51 11.25 -16.17
N GLU A 16 17.88 10.66 -17.18
CA GLU A 16 16.96 9.54 -17.01
C GLU A 16 17.64 8.42 -16.22
N PHE A 17 16.93 7.87 -15.24
CA PHE A 17 17.45 6.76 -14.43
C PHE A 17 17.75 5.57 -15.35
N PRO A 18 18.91 4.91 -15.26
CA PRO A 18 19.23 3.83 -16.19
C PRO A 18 18.27 2.66 -15.97
N HIS A 19 17.41 2.41 -16.96
CA HIS A 19 16.36 1.39 -16.90
C HIS A 19 16.88 -0.02 -16.58
N LEU A 20 18.12 -0.33 -16.96
CA LEU A 20 18.78 -1.60 -16.65
C LEU A 20 18.86 -1.88 -15.13
N TYR A 21 18.92 -0.83 -14.30
CA TYR A 21 18.97 -0.97 -12.85
C TYR A 21 17.58 -1.03 -12.20
N LEU A 22 16.50 -0.70 -12.91
CA LEU A 22 15.15 -0.69 -12.34
C LEU A 22 14.74 -2.04 -11.75
N PRO A 23 15.01 -3.20 -12.38
CA PRO A 23 14.68 -4.50 -11.77
C PRO A 23 15.39 -4.72 -10.42
N TYR A 24 16.66 -4.29 -10.31
CA TYR A 24 17.44 -4.42 -9.09
C TYR A 24 16.94 -3.47 -8.00
N VAL A 25 16.67 -2.21 -8.34
CA VAL A 25 16.10 -1.23 -7.41
C VAL A 25 14.73 -1.70 -6.92
N HIS A 26 13.87 -2.15 -7.83
CA HIS A 26 12.57 -2.69 -7.48
C HIS A 26 12.69 -3.90 -6.54
N SER A 27 13.57 -4.85 -6.85
CA SER A 27 13.80 -6.02 -5.98
C SER A 27 14.33 -5.65 -4.60
N MET A 28 15.23 -4.66 -4.50
CA MET A 28 15.74 -4.18 -3.21
C MET A 28 14.65 -3.45 -2.43
N LEU A 29 13.93 -2.53 -3.05
CA LEU A 29 12.82 -1.82 -2.40
C LEU A 29 11.76 -2.80 -1.89
N LEU A 30 11.40 -3.80 -2.70
CA LEU A 30 10.45 -4.83 -2.31
C LEU A 30 10.93 -5.59 -1.06
N LYS A 31 12.21 -6.00 -1.06
CA LYS A 31 12.81 -6.70 0.07
C LYS A 31 12.83 -5.84 1.34
N GLU A 32 13.21 -4.57 1.24
CA GLU A 32 13.25 -3.64 2.37
C GLU A 32 11.83 -3.41 2.93
N ILE A 33 10.83 -3.21 2.05
CA ILE A 33 9.43 -3.07 2.45
C ILE A 33 8.93 -4.34 3.15
N THR A 34 9.12 -5.51 2.55
CA THR A 34 8.71 -6.78 3.18
C THR A 34 9.41 -7.00 4.52
N THR A 35 10.71 -6.70 4.61
CA THR A 35 11.46 -6.81 5.87
C THR A 35 10.90 -5.86 6.92
N PHE A 36 10.67 -4.59 6.56
CA PHE A 36 10.08 -3.61 7.46
C PHE A 36 8.72 -4.07 8.00
N ILE A 37 7.84 -4.52 7.11
CA ILE A 37 6.49 -4.99 7.45
C ILE A 37 6.56 -6.18 8.41
N THR A 38 7.29 -7.24 8.03
CA THR A 38 7.38 -8.50 8.78
C THR A 38 8.21 -8.43 10.06
N SER A 39 9.11 -7.44 10.18
CA SER A 39 10.04 -7.37 11.32
C SER A 39 9.42 -6.95 12.65
N ALA A 40 8.23 -6.36 12.61
CA ALA A 40 7.73 -5.58 13.73
C ALA A 40 6.57 -6.25 14.50
N ASP A 41 6.05 -7.40 14.05
CA ASP A 41 4.82 -8.03 14.60
C ASP A 41 3.70 -7.00 14.84
N LEU A 42 3.59 -6.01 13.95
CA LEU A 42 2.66 -4.90 14.10
C LEU A 42 1.32 -5.21 13.42
N PRO A 43 0.19 -4.80 14.02
CA PRO A 43 -1.11 -4.90 13.35
C PRO A 43 -1.15 -4.00 12.12
N GLU A 44 -1.66 -4.49 11.00
CA GLU A 44 -1.66 -3.75 9.73
C GLU A 44 -3.05 -3.41 9.23
N GLY A 45 -3.20 -2.27 8.57
CA GLY A 45 -4.43 -1.86 7.92
C GLY A 45 -4.28 -1.81 6.40
N ILE A 46 -5.19 -2.43 5.65
CA ILE A 46 -5.25 -2.23 4.20
C ILE A 46 -5.98 -0.92 3.91
N VAL A 47 -5.41 -0.09 3.04
CA VAL A 47 -6.06 1.10 2.52
C VAL A 47 -6.29 0.93 1.02
N ALA A 48 -7.51 1.15 0.56
CA ALA A 48 -7.78 1.22 -0.87
C ALA A 48 -8.62 2.45 -1.20
N ASP A 49 -8.14 3.21 -2.18
CA ASP A 49 -8.80 4.39 -2.68
C ASP A 49 -8.91 4.32 -4.21
N LYS A 50 -9.94 4.98 -4.75
CA LYS A 50 -10.19 5.01 -6.19
C LYS A 50 -9.83 6.38 -6.73
N ILE A 51 -8.90 6.41 -7.67
CA ILE A 51 -8.62 7.60 -8.47
C ILE A 51 -9.36 7.47 -9.81
N THR A 52 -10.15 8.49 -10.19
CA THR A 52 -10.76 8.51 -11.52
C THR A 52 -10.76 9.89 -12.17
N VAL A 53 -10.24 9.97 -13.40
CA VAL A 53 -10.88 10.62 -14.56
C VAL A 53 -10.44 9.85 -15.82
N ASN A 54 -11.33 9.05 -16.43
CA ASN A 54 -11.27 8.33 -17.74
C ASN A 54 -9.97 8.27 -18.58
N PRO A 55 -9.68 7.12 -19.26
CA PRO A 55 -9.96 5.71 -18.90
C PRO A 55 -8.67 4.84 -18.88
N PRO A 56 -8.58 3.70 -18.13
CA PRO A 56 -9.47 3.07 -17.13
C PRO A 56 -9.29 3.60 -15.68
N SER A 57 -10.25 3.30 -14.79
CA SER A 57 -10.18 3.65 -13.35
C SER A 57 -8.97 2.97 -12.70
N MET A 58 -8.17 3.76 -11.98
CA MET A 58 -7.02 3.27 -11.24
C MET A 58 -7.34 3.23 -9.75
N HIS A 59 -6.97 2.13 -9.12
CA HIS A 59 -7.19 1.90 -7.69
C HIS A 59 -5.82 1.96 -7.01
N ILE A 60 -5.66 2.83 -6.01
CA ILE A 60 -4.50 2.81 -5.15
C ILE A 60 -4.74 1.76 -4.09
N VAL A 61 -3.77 0.87 -3.91
CA VAL A 61 -3.67 0.00 -2.74
C VAL A 61 -2.45 0.42 -1.94
N GLY A 62 -2.64 0.57 -0.63
CA GLY A 62 -1.59 0.88 0.32
C GLY A 62 -1.74 0.09 1.62
N LEU A 63 -0.66 0.04 2.38
CA LEU A 63 -0.62 -0.45 3.74
C LEU A 63 -0.57 0.71 4.71
N ARG A 64 -1.25 0.61 5.84
CA ARG A 64 -1.04 1.46 7.00
C ARG A 64 -0.54 0.62 8.16
N ILE A 65 0.58 1.03 8.72
CA ILE A 65 1.23 0.36 9.85
C ILE A 65 1.29 1.37 11.01
N PRO A 66 0.77 1.07 12.19
CA PRO A 66 0.90 1.92 13.35
C PRO A 66 2.36 2.00 13.78
N ILE A 67 2.82 3.19 14.15
CA ILE A 67 4.15 3.39 14.69
C ILE A 67 3.99 3.67 16.18
N PHE A 68 4.54 2.79 17.00
CA PHE A 68 4.61 3.00 18.44
C PHE A 68 6.02 3.43 18.84
N ASP A 69 6.54 4.50 18.21
CA ASP A 69 7.78 5.15 18.64
C ASP A 69 7.44 6.49 19.30
N ILE A 70 7.87 6.62 20.55
CA ILE A 70 7.68 7.80 21.40
C ILE A 70 8.34 9.04 20.78
N ASN A 71 9.30 8.86 19.87
CA ASN A 71 10.05 9.95 19.24
C ASN A 71 9.52 10.35 17.85
N THR A 72 8.55 9.62 17.30
CA THR A 72 7.93 9.98 16.01
C THR A 72 6.63 10.73 16.23
N ASN A 73 6.49 11.91 15.62
CA ASN A 73 5.24 12.68 15.64
C ASN A 73 4.09 12.02 14.85
N ASN A 74 4.35 10.92 14.14
CA ASN A 74 3.37 10.22 13.30
C ASN A 74 2.88 8.96 14.01
N LEU A 75 1.55 8.79 14.07
CA LEU A 75 0.92 7.58 14.63
C LEU A 75 0.94 6.38 13.67
N PHE A 76 1.13 6.64 12.37
CA PHE A 76 1.08 5.63 11.32
C PHE A 76 2.10 5.92 10.20
N HIS A 77 2.66 4.85 9.61
CA HIS A 77 3.32 4.88 8.32
C HIS A 77 2.38 4.34 7.25
N SER A 78 2.26 5.07 6.13
CA SER A 78 1.55 4.60 4.94
C SER A 78 2.55 4.15 3.90
N ILE A 79 2.48 2.89 3.50
CA ILE A 79 3.30 2.31 2.43
C ILE A 79 2.43 2.21 1.19
N TYR A 80 2.78 2.96 0.16
CA TYR A 80 2.17 2.79 -1.14
C TYR A 80 2.60 1.45 -1.75
N MET A 81 1.64 0.63 -2.19
CA MET A 81 1.94 -0.64 -2.84
C MET A 81 1.80 -0.52 -4.36
N GLU A 82 0.59 -0.25 -4.85
CA GLU A 82 0.32 -0.40 -6.28
C GLU A 82 -0.87 0.42 -6.77
N HIS A 83 -0.81 0.78 -8.05
CA HIS A 83 -1.94 1.24 -8.85
C HIS A 83 -2.44 0.09 -9.70
N ASN A 84 -3.64 -0.41 -9.42
CA ASN A 84 -4.25 -1.45 -10.22
C ASN A 84 -5.31 -0.88 -11.16
N PHE A 85 -5.29 -1.33 -12.41
CA PHE A 85 -6.45 -1.19 -13.29
C PHE A 85 -7.49 -2.24 -12.90
N VAL A 86 -8.69 -1.78 -12.58
CA VAL A 86 -9.81 -2.66 -12.24
C VAL A 86 -10.83 -2.60 -13.37
N ASN A 87 -11.15 -3.76 -13.92
CA ASN A 87 -12.16 -3.92 -14.96
C ASN A 87 -13.51 -4.42 -14.41
N ASP A 88 -13.50 -5.02 -13.21
CA ASP A 88 -14.70 -5.46 -12.50
C ASP A 88 -14.91 -4.59 -11.26
N PHE A 89 -15.86 -3.66 -11.35
CA PHE A 89 -16.19 -2.71 -10.29
C PHE A 89 -17.19 -3.26 -9.27
N SER A 90 -17.48 -4.57 -9.28
CA SER A 90 -18.26 -5.21 -8.22
C SER A 90 -17.45 -5.29 -6.91
N GLY A 91 -18.13 -5.49 -5.78
CA GLY A 91 -17.46 -5.70 -4.48
C GLY A 91 -16.42 -6.83 -4.53
N LYS A 92 -16.74 -7.92 -5.21
CA LYS A 92 -15.86 -9.07 -5.44
C LYS A 92 -14.67 -8.75 -6.36
N GLY A 93 -14.90 -7.99 -7.43
CA GLY A 93 -13.83 -7.58 -8.34
C GLY A 93 -12.80 -6.70 -7.64
N LEU A 94 -13.30 -5.74 -6.84
CA LEU A 94 -12.49 -4.84 -6.04
C LEU A 94 -11.70 -5.57 -4.94
N SER A 95 -12.35 -6.45 -4.17
CA SER A 95 -11.67 -7.26 -3.15
C SER A 95 -10.58 -8.15 -3.77
N SER A 96 -10.88 -8.80 -4.90
CA SER A 96 -9.92 -9.65 -5.60
C SER A 96 -8.71 -8.85 -6.09
N SER A 97 -8.90 -7.61 -6.55
CA SER A 97 -7.79 -6.75 -6.96
C SER A 97 -6.87 -6.42 -5.78
N ILE A 98 -7.43 -6.09 -4.62
CA ILE A 98 -6.67 -5.81 -3.40
C ILE A 98 -5.88 -7.04 -2.98
N LEU A 99 -6.54 -8.19 -2.87
CA LEU A 99 -5.95 -9.45 -2.42
C LEU A 99 -4.91 -10.02 -3.38
N LYS A 100 -4.92 -9.64 -4.66
CA LYS A 100 -3.86 -9.98 -5.63
C LYS A 100 -2.62 -9.10 -5.50
N THR A 101 -2.73 -7.90 -4.92
CA THR A 101 -1.57 -7.01 -4.72
C THR A 101 -0.75 -7.44 -3.50
N LEU A 102 -1.39 -7.85 -2.40
CA LEU A 102 -0.69 -8.18 -1.15
C LEU A 102 0.45 -9.22 -1.33
N PRO A 103 0.26 -10.35 -2.04
CA PRO A 103 1.32 -11.35 -2.18
C PRO A 103 2.53 -10.85 -2.97
N LYS A 104 2.37 -9.81 -3.80
CA LYS A 104 3.51 -9.19 -4.51
C LYS A 104 4.51 -8.57 -3.53
N PHE A 105 4.06 -8.18 -2.35
CA PHE A 105 4.85 -7.57 -1.28
C PHE A 105 5.22 -8.55 -0.16
N GLY A 106 5.06 -9.86 -0.41
CA GLY A 106 5.33 -10.91 0.59
C GLY A 106 4.22 -11.06 1.65
N LEU A 107 3.07 -10.40 1.45
CA LEU A 107 1.92 -10.45 2.36
C LEU A 107 0.92 -11.48 1.82
N ASP A 108 1.21 -12.75 2.05
CA ASP A 108 0.33 -13.82 1.59
C ASP A 108 -0.97 -13.92 2.41
N ALA A 109 -1.84 -14.85 2.01
CA ALA A 109 -3.12 -15.04 2.68
C ALA A 109 -2.99 -15.52 4.14
N GLN A 110 -1.88 -16.20 4.50
CA GLN A 110 -1.64 -16.58 5.88
C GLN A 110 -1.24 -15.35 6.70
N TYR A 111 -0.32 -14.54 6.19
CA TYR A 111 0.08 -13.29 6.83
C TYR A 111 -1.12 -12.37 7.08
N GLY A 112 -1.97 -12.17 6.07
CA GLY A 112 -3.19 -11.39 6.19
C GLY A 112 -4.20 -11.95 7.22
N ARG A 113 -4.22 -13.27 7.46
CA ARG A 113 -5.07 -13.86 8.51
C ARG A 113 -4.60 -13.58 9.92
N GLU A 114 -3.29 -13.41 10.10
CA GLU A 114 -2.66 -13.29 11.42
C GLU A 114 -2.48 -11.82 11.82
N HIS A 115 -2.18 -10.93 10.87
CA HIS A 115 -1.71 -9.57 11.15
C HIS A 115 -2.64 -8.44 10.68
N LEU A 116 -3.62 -8.73 9.81
CA LEU A 116 -4.55 -7.69 9.36
C LEU A 116 -5.44 -7.24 10.53
N ALA A 117 -5.42 -5.97 10.87
CA ALA A 117 -6.18 -5.40 11.98
C ALA A 117 -7.38 -4.56 11.52
N GLY A 118 -7.35 -4.06 10.27
CA GLY A 118 -8.37 -3.15 9.77
C GLY A 118 -8.35 -2.98 8.25
N ILE A 119 -9.45 -2.45 7.73
CA ILE A 119 -9.56 -2.05 6.32
C ILE A 119 -10.16 -0.64 6.28
N ALA A 120 -9.45 0.29 5.64
CA ALA A 120 -9.90 1.66 5.42
C ALA A 120 -10.10 1.90 3.92
N VAL A 121 -11.31 2.27 3.52
CA VAL A 121 -11.64 2.40 2.10
C VAL A 121 -12.59 3.56 1.86
N ASP A 122 -12.59 4.05 0.62
CA ASP A 122 -13.55 5.06 0.16
C ASP A 122 -15.01 4.55 0.25
N GLY A 123 -15.96 5.49 0.34
CA GLY A 123 -17.39 5.21 0.49
C GLY A 123 -17.97 4.28 -0.59
N GLN A 124 -17.43 4.30 -1.81
CA GLN A 124 -17.86 3.36 -2.86
C GLN A 124 -17.58 1.90 -2.48
N TYR A 125 -16.43 1.61 -1.87
CA TYR A 125 -16.06 0.25 -1.46
C TYR A 125 -16.90 -0.23 -0.28
N ILE A 126 -17.23 0.67 0.64
CA ILE A 126 -18.14 0.39 1.76
C ILE A 126 -19.51 -0.01 1.20
N LYS A 127 -20.06 0.78 0.28
CA LYS A 127 -21.36 0.50 -0.36
C LYS A 127 -21.40 -0.85 -1.09
N LEU A 128 -20.26 -1.26 -1.66
CA LEU A 128 -20.14 -2.52 -2.39
C LEU A 128 -19.78 -3.72 -1.50
N GLY A 129 -19.65 -3.54 -0.19
CA GLY A 129 -19.37 -4.63 0.74
C GLY A 129 -17.99 -5.27 0.55
N VAL A 130 -17.01 -4.51 0.05
CA VAL A 130 -15.65 -5.02 -0.24
C VAL A 130 -15.00 -5.64 1.01
N GLU A 131 -15.23 -5.05 2.17
CA GLU A 131 -14.72 -5.58 3.44
C GLU A 131 -15.23 -6.99 3.72
N ASN A 132 -16.51 -7.26 3.48
CA ASN A 132 -17.10 -8.59 3.69
C ASN A 132 -16.47 -9.61 2.74
N HIS A 133 -16.29 -9.24 1.47
CA HIS A 133 -15.62 -10.11 0.50
C HIS A 133 -14.17 -10.43 0.91
N ILE A 134 -13.42 -9.44 1.42
CA ILE A 134 -12.05 -9.66 1.91
C ILE A 134 -12.07 -10.58 3.14
N LYS A 135 -12.99 -10.35 4.09
CA LYS A 135 -13.15 -11.21 5.27
C LYS A 135 -13.47 -12.65 4.89
N ASP A 136 -14.37 -12.85 3.95
CA ASP A 136 -14.77 -14.17 3.48
C ASP A 136 -13.58 -14.89 2.80
N GLU A 137 -12.86 -14.21 1.90
CA GLU A 137 -11.70 -14.80 1.21
C GLU A 137 -10.54 -15.13 2.16
N LEU A 138 -10.31 -14.29 3.16
CA LEU A 138 -9.27 -14.52 4.16
C LEU A 138 -9.74 -15.43 5.31
N ASN A 139 -11.00 -15.87 5.37
CA ASN A 139 -11.58 -16.52 6.56
C ASN A 139 -11.36 -15.72 7.85
N PHE A 140 -11.39 -14.40 7.74
CA PHE A 140 -11.00 -13.47 8.79
C PHE A 140 -12.18 -13.14 9.71
N LYS A 141 -12.18 -13.68 10.94
CA LYS A 141 -13.29 -13.54 11.89
C LYS A 141 -13.24 -12.29 12.78
N LYS A 142 -12.15 -11.52 12.74
CA LYS A 142 -11.81 -10.58 13.81
C LYS A 142 -11.34 -9.22 13.27
N CYS A 143 -12.25 -8.38 12.78
CA CYS A 143 -11.91 -7.00 12.39
C CYS A 143 -12.61 -6.00 13.31
N SER A 144 -11.83 -5.25 14.08
CA SER A 144 -12.31 -4.13 14.89
C SER A 144 -12.17 -2.84 14.08
N SER A 145 -13.27 -2.44 13.47
CA SER A 145 -13.55 -1.15 12.80
C SER A 145 -13.09 -0.96 11.34
N ILE A 146 -14.06 -0.54 10.51
CA ILE A 146 -13.86 0.15 9.23
C ILE A 146 -13.85 1.64 9.56
N LEU A 147 -12.82 2.36 9.12
CA LEU A 147 -12.83 3.82 9.12
C LEU A 147 -13.06 4.28 7.69
N GLY A 148 -14.15 5.01 7.45
CA GLY A 148 -14.33 5.73 6.20
C GLY A 148 -13.26 6.80 6.05
N HIS A 149 -12.91 7.16 4.81
CA HIS A 149 -11.90 8.19 4.52
C HIS A 149 -12.18 9.53 5.24
N ASP A 150 -13.46 9.84 5.51
CA ASP A 150 -13.89 11.01 6.28
C ASP A 150 -13.51 10.98 7.77
N ALA A 151 -13.15 9.83 8.33
CA ALA A 151 -12.71 9.69 9.73
C ALA A 151 -11.20 9.84 9.92
N LEU A 152 -10.45 10.06 8.83
CA LEU A 152 -8.99 10.08 8.79
C LEU A 152 -8.40 11.46 8.43
N HIS A 153 -9.25 12.49 8.35
CA HIS A 153 -8.90 13.88 8.13
C HIS A 153 -9.44 14.78 9.26
#